data_AF-A0A0Q9QXP8-F1
#
_entry.id   AF-A0A0Q9QXP8-F1
#
_cell.length_a   1.000
_cell.length_b   1.000
_cell.length_c   1.000
_cell.angle_alpha   90.00
_cell.angle_beta   90.00
_cell.angle_gamma   90.00
#
_symmetry.space_group_name_H-M   'P 1'
#
loop_
_entity.id
_entity.type
_entity.pdbx_description
1 polymer ?
#
loop_
_entity_poly.entity_id
_entity_poly.type
_entity_poly.pdbx_seq_one_letter_code
_entity_poly.pdbx_strand_id
1 'polypeptide(L)'
;MWSPDASMEKLYRAFELKREQRRSESAEQARAHMKKRLTDSLALTMEGQDELRPVLLDRVELEDHIRERIEIGTFWGFRVPVYVLLPKGDSHKRAAVLALHGHGYGSRQIVGLNADGTEHTGKWDIHGNYALELVRCGFVVVVPEILGFGDRRLEVDQKDGQVGNSSCQTLASHLLLYGISIAGVRVHEAIRVLDYLVSREEVDASRIGCFGFSGGGLLAAYTAVLDERIQASVLCAFTNTFKRSIMGVRHCIDNYLPGALDFAELPELIGLLAPRPLFIASGRQDPIFPVDGVETAVSYLEREYALAGAAGQLGVHLYDGIHEVDGSQAYPWLVEVLKG
;
A
#
# COMPACT_ATOMS: atom_id res chain seq x y z
N MET A 1 -31.52 -12.34 -25.01
CA MET A 1 -30.49 -13.16 -24.33
C MET A 1 -30.02 -12.37 -23.12
N TRP A 2 -30.14 -12.92 -21.92
CA TRP A 2 -29.74 -12.25 -20.68
C TRP A 2 -28.23 -12.45 -20.51
N SER A 3 -27.42 -11.42 -20.78
CA SER A 3 -25.96 -11.44 -20.57
C SER A 3 -25.61 -10.38 -19.52
N PRO A 4 -25.43 -10.77 -18.25
CA PRO A 4 -24.94 -9.87 -17.21
C PRO A 4 -23.64 -9.18 -17.63
N ASP A 5 -22.74 -9.88 -18.32
CA ASP A 5 -21.46 -9.33 -18.79
C ASP A 5 -21.66 -8.11 -19.70
N ALA A 6 -22.57 -8.20 -20.69
CA ALA A 6 -22.87 -7.09 -21.57
C ALA A 6 -23.48 -5.90 -20.82
N SER A 7 -24.28 -6.15 -19.78
CA SER A 7 -24.83 -5.09 -18.92
C SER A 7 -23.76 -4.43 -18.06
N MET A 8 -22.83 -5.21 -17.50
CA MET A 8 -21.71 -4.69 -16.70
C MET A 8 -20.72 -3.89 -17.56
N GLU A 9 -20.45 -4.32 -18.79
CA GLU A 9 -19.61 -3.57 -19.73
C GLU A 9 -20.25 -2.24 -20.13
N LYS A 10 -21.57 -2.21 -20.37
CA LYS A 10 -22.31 -0.96 -20.63
C LYS A 10 -22.28 -0.03 -19.41
N LEU A 11 -22.40 -0.58 -18.20
CA LEU A 11 -22.30 0.19 -16.97
C LEU A 11 -20.92 0.83 -16.84
N TYR A 12 -19.84 0.05 -17.01
CA TYR A 12 -18.47 0.57 -16.99
C TYR A 12 -18.29 1.74 -17.98
N ARG A 13 -18.73 1.58 -19.24
CA ARG A 13 -18.64 2.63 -20.27
C ARG A 13 -19.45 3.87 -19.94
N ALA A 14 -20.63 3.72 -19.35
CA ALA A 14 -21.44 4.86 -18.91
C ALA A 14 -20.72 5.68 -17.84
N PHE A 15 -20.03 5.02 -16.92
CA PHE A 15 -19.23 5.67 -15.89
C PHE A 15 -17.94 6.29 -16.44
N GLU A 16 -17.29 5.66 -17.41
CA GLU A 16 -16.14 6.23 -18.14
C GLU A 16 -16.52 7.55 -18.84
N LEU A 17 -17.61 7.56 -19.63
CA LEU A 17 -18.12 8.77 -20.28
C LEU A 17 -18.48 9.87 -19.27
N LYS A 18 -19.04 9.49 -18.12
CA LYS A 18 -19.37 10.44 -17.04
C LYS A 18 -18.12 11.11 -16.47
N ARG A 19 -17.01 10.37 -16.31
CA ARG A 19 -15.72 10.93 -15.87
C ARG A 19 -15.12 11.85 -16.93
N GLU A 20 -15.15 11.45 -18.20
CA GLU A 20 -14.67 12.28 -19.32
C GLU A 20 -15.40 13.62 -19.42
N GLN A 21 -16.73 13.63 -19.24
CA GLN A 21 -17.55 14.86 -19.28
C GLN A 21 -17.22 15.84 -18.15
N ARG A 22 -16.71 15.35 -17.01
CA ARG A 22 -16.28 16.19 -15.88
C ARG A 22 -14.90 16.82 -16.07
N ARG A 23 -14.13 16.41 -17.08
CA ARG A 23 -12.78 16.96 -17.37
C ARG A 23 -12.78 18.40 -17.91
N SER A 24 -13.93 19.08 -17.94
CA SER A 24 -14.04 20.51 -18.24
C SER A 24 -13.65 21.42 -17.06
N GLU A 25 -13.46 20.85 -15.86
CA GLU A 25 -12.92 21.53 -14.68
C GLU A 25 -11.41 21.83 -14.84
N SER A 26 -10.88 22.79 -14.06
CA SER A 26 -9.43 22.98 -14.03
C SER A 26 -8.75 21.74 -13.45
N ALA A 27 -7.50 21.47 -13.85
CA ALA A 27 -6.77 20.29 -13.37
C ALA A 27 -6.65 20.25 -11.84
N GLU A 28 -6.47 21.40 -11.20
CA GLU A 28 -6.42 21.52 -9.74
C GLU A 28 -7.76 21.18 -9.08
N GLN A 29 -8.88 21.70 -9.61
CA GLN A 29 -10.22 21.40 -9.12
C GLN A 29 -10.56 19.92 -9.26
N ALA A 30 -10.23 19.31 -10.41
CA ALA A 30 -10.46 17.90 -10.67
C ALA A 30 -9.66 17.01 -9.68
N ARG A 31 -8.39 17.35 -9.42
CA ARG A 31 -7.55 16.63 -8.44
C ARG A 31 -8.10 16.76 -7.02
N ALA A 32 -8.49 17.96 -6.60
CA ALA A 32 -9.08 18.20 -5.30
C ALA A 32 -10.42 17.44 -5.13
N HIS A 33 -11.27 17.44 -6.16
CA HIS A 33 -12.51 16.66 -6.18
C HIS A 33 -12.23 15.17 -6.02
N MET A 34 -11.28 14.63 -6.79
CA MET A 34 -10.93 13.21 -6.75
C MET A 34 -10.35 12.80 -5.39
N LYS A 35 -9.45 13.61 -4.79
CA LYS A 35 -8.92 13.38 -3.44
C LYS A 35 -10.02 13.39 -2.39
N LYS A 36 -10.98 14.32 -2.50
CA LYS A 36 -12.18 14.35 -1.62
C LYS A 36 -13.01 13.08 -1.78
N ARG A 37 -13.33 12.68 -3.01
CA ARG A 37 -14.14 11.48 -3.30
C ARG A 37 -13.45 10.19 -2.86
N LEU A 38 -12.13 10.11 -2.97
CA LEU A 38 -11.33 9.02 -2.39
C LEU A 38 -11.49 8.98 -0.87
N THR A 39 -11.36 10.12 -0.20
CA THR A 39 -11.53 10.25 1.25
C THR A 39 -12.94 9.82 1.70
N ASP A 40 -13.97 10.28 0.98
CA ASP A 40 -15.37 9.94 1.23
C ASP A 40 -15.62 8.43 1.04
N SER A 41 -15.08 7.85 -0.04
CA SER A 41 -15.25 6.42 -0.38
C SER A 41 -14.51 5.49 0.58
N LEU A 42 -13.38 5.93 1.11
CA LEU A 42 -12.69 5.24 2.19
C LEU A 42 -13.45 5.35 3.52
N ALA A 43 -14.35 6.33 3.67
CA ALA A 43 -15.02 6.69 4.92
C ALA A 43 -14.04 7.08 6.03
N LEU A 44 -12.97 7.82 5.68
CA LEU A 44 -11.89 8.20 6.59
C LEU A 44 -12.27 9.21 7.68
N THR A 45 -13.47 9.80 7.62
CA THR A 45 -13.98 10.78 8.60
C THR A 45 -14.46 10.12 9.89
N MET A 46 -13.79 9.04 10.31
CA MET A 46 -14.12 8.31 11.52
C MET A 46 -13.84 9.21 12.72
N GLU A 47 -14.86 9.47 13.54
CA GLU A 47 -14.71 10.31 14.74
C GLU A 47 -13.88 9.56 15.80
N GLY A 48 -12.86 10.24 16.33
CA GLY A 48 -12.01 9.75 17.41
C GLY A 48 -10.66 9.20 16.92
N GLN A 49 -9.59 9.69 17.54
CA GLN A 49 -8.25 9.09 17.46
C GLN A 49 -7.83 8.72 18.87
N ASP A 50 -7.33 7.51 19.04
CA ASP A 50 -6.71 7.11 20.29
C ASP A 50 -5.27 7.66 20.35
N GLU A 51 -4.78 7.94 21.56
CA GLU A 51 -3.37 8.24 21.76
C GLU A 51 -2.51 7.04 21.30
N LEU A 52 -1.37 7.33 20.66
CA LEU A 52 -0.50 6.28 20.10
C LEU A 52 -0.01 5.28 21.16
N ARG A 53 0.26 5.73 22.40
CA ARG A 53 0.71 4.92 23.54
C ARG A 53 1.56 3.69 23.13
N PRO A 54 2.72 3.91 22.49
CA PRO A 54 3.54 2.82 21.98
C PRO A 54 4.03 1.95 23.14
N VAL A 55 3.90 0.64 22.99
CA VAL A 55 4.40 -0.36 23.94
C VAL A 55 5.40 -1.25 23.20
N LEU A 56 6.63 -1.33 23.71
CA LEU A 56 7.62 -2.29 23.22
C LEU A 56 7.24 -3.69 23.71
N LEU A 57 7.06 -4.61 22.76
CA LEU A 57 6.71 -6.02 23.02
C LEU A 57 7.93 -6.93 22.96
N ASP A 58 8.83 -6.67 22.01
CA ASP A 58 10.05 -7.45 21.81
C ASP A 58 11.14 -6.61 21.14
N ARG A 59 12.41 -6.97 21.35
CA ARG A 59 13.57 -6.32 20.74
C ARG A 59 14.69 -7.32 20.53
N VAL A 60 15.03 -7.56 19.27
CA VAL A 60 16.09 -8.49 18.87
C VAL A 60 17.19 -7.72 18.16
N GLU A 61 18.43 -7.94 18.60
CA GLU A 61 19.60 -7.41 17.92
C GLU A 61 20.13 -8.46 16.92
N LEU A 62 20.10 -8.11 15.63
CA LEU A 62 20.55 -8.97 14.53
C LEU A 62 21.92 -8.48 14.04
N GLU A 63 22.49 -9.12 13.02
CA GLU A 63 23.82 -8.75 12.51
C GLU A 63 23.86 -7.34 11.92
N ASP A 64 22.89 -7.00 11.07
CA ASP A 64 22.83 -5.78 10.25
C ASP A 64 21.86 -4.70 10.80
N HIS A 65 20.90 -5.09 11.64
CA HIS A 65 19.88 -4.18 12.19
C HIS A 65 19.40 -4.61 13.58
N ILE A 66 18.59 -3.76 14.21
CA ILE A 66 17.76 -4.10 15.37
C ILE A 66 16.33 -4.23 14.88
N ARG A 67 15.64 -5.29 15.29
CA ARG A 67 14.20 -5.49 15.03
C ARG A 67 13.44 -5.32 16.34
N GLU A 68 12.69 -4.24 16.45
CA GLU A 68 11.73 -4.02 17.53
C GLU A 68 10.35 -4.48 17.06
N ARG A 69 9.59 -5.09 17.97
CA ARG A 69 8.15 -5.28 17.81
C ARG A 69 7.46 -4.43 18.85
N ILE A 70 6.61 -3.54 18.40
CA ILE A 70 5.83 -2.66 19.26
C ILE A 70 4.34 -2.88 18.99
N GLU A 71 3.52 -2.24 19.79
CA GLU A 71 2.11 -2.08 19.49
C GLU A 71 1.64 -0.66 19.87
N ILE A 72 0.90 -0.03 18.95
CA ILE A 72 0.43 1.36 19.07
C ILE A 72 -1.10 1.41 19.03
N GLY A 73 -1.71 2.40 19.69
CA GLY A 73 -3.13 2.73 19.56
C GLY A 73 -3.43 3.49 18.27
N THR A 74 -4.60 3.27 17.69
CA THR A 74 -5.04 3.94 16.46
C THR A 74 -6.39 4.65 16.65
N PHE A 75 -7.49 3.91 16.64
CA PHE A 75 -8.86 4.39 16.87
C PHE A 75 -9.76 3.23 17.31
N TRP A 76 -10.93 3.52 17.90
CA TRP A 76 -11.89 2.51 18.41
C TRP A 76 -11.32 1.55 19.46
N GLY A 77 -10.25 1.93 20.15
CA GLY A 77 -9.50 1.05 21.04
C GLY A 77 -8.68 -0.01 20.29
N PHE A 78 -8.57 0.08 18.96
CA PHE A 78 -7.69 -0.80 18.21
C PHE A 78 -6.24 -0.51 18.55
N ARG A 79 -5.51 -1.61 18.67
CA ARG A 79 -4.06 -1.63 18.77
C ARG A 79 -3.48 -2.39 17.59
N VAL A 80 -2.40 -1.84 17.03
CA VAL A 80 -1.75 -2.33 15.83
C VAL A 80 -0.33 -2.77 16.19
N PRO A 81 0.00 -4.07 16.08
CA PRO A 81 1.38 -4.52 16.11
C PRO A 81 2.16 -3.94 14.94
N VAL A 82 3.37 -3.45 15.21
CA VAL A 82 4.26 -2.85 14.21
C VAL A 82 5.67 -3.39 14.46
N TYR A 83 6.35 -3.83 13.40
CA TYR A 83 7.80 -4.03 13.46
C TYR A 83 8.52 -2.74 13.09
N VAL A 84 9.57 -2.42 13.82
CA VAL A 84 10.49 -1.31 13.52
C VAL A 84 11.87 -1.90 13.30
N LEU A 85 12.41 -1.73 12.10
CA LEU A 85 13.76 -2.17 11.74
C LEU A 85 14.68 -0.95 11.75
N LEU A 86 15.66 -0.97 12.64
CA LEU A 86 16.62 0.11 12.84
C LEU A 86 17.98 -0.35 12.31
N PRO A 87 18.52 0.27 11.24
CA PRO A 87 19.79 -0.12 10.67
C PRO A 87 20.92 0.18 11.65
N LYS A 88 21.91 -0.71 11.75
CA LYS A 88 23.12 -0.44 12.54
C LYS A 88 24.02 0.59 11.85
N GLY A 89 24.93 1.18 12.62
CA GLY A 89 25.88 2.21 12.17
C GLY A 89 25.56 3.60 12.75
N ASP A 90 26.10 4.65 12.11
CA ASP A 90 26.11 6.01 12.67
C ASP A 90 24.75 6.53 13.17
N SER A 91 24.80 7.29 14.26
CA SER A 91 23.67 7.74 15.07
C SER A 91 22.95 8.99 14.53
N HIS A 92 23.01 9.22 13.22
CA HIS A 92 22.29 10.34 12.60
C HIS A 92 20.85 9.94 12.25
N LYS A 93 19.95 10.93 12.20
CA LYS A 93 18.59 10.75 11.69
C LYS A 93 18.61 10.22 10.26
N ARG A 94 17.79 9.20 9.99
CA ARG A 94 17.75 8.48 8.72
C ARG A 94 16.44 8.70 8.01
N ALA A 95 16.49 8.62 6.68
CA ALA A 95 15.28 8.46 5.89
C ALA A 95 14.54 7.21 6.36
N ALA A 96 13.21 7.25 6.30
CA ALA A 96 12.36 6.16 6.77
C ALA A 96 11.42 5.65 5.68
N VAL A 97 11.01 4.38 5.79
CA VAL A 97 10.08 3.76 4.86
C VAL A 97 8.94 3.08 5.61
N LEU A 98 7.71 3.44 5.27
CA LEU A 98 6.52 2.68 5.62
C LEU A 98 6.38 1.50 4.64
N ALA A 99 6.58 0.29 5.12
CA ALA A 99 6.53 -0.94 4.34
C ALA A 99 5.21 -1.69 4.58
N LEU A 100 4.41 -1.89 3.53
CA LEU A 100 3.03 -2.40 3.59
C LEU A 100 2.91 -3.73 2.86
N HIS A 101 2.72 -4.82 3.62
CA HIS A 101 2.74 -6.18 3.08
C HIS A 101 1.52 -6.51 2.20
N GLY A 102 1.68 -7.52 1.35
CA GLY A 102 0.61 -8.08 0.52
C GLY A 102 -0.22 -9.13 1.25
N HIS A 103 -1.05 -9.86 0.49
CA HIS A 103 -1.77 -11.01 1.02
C HIS A 103 -0.80 -12.15 1.34
N GLY A 104 -0.85 -12.63 2.58
CA GLY A 104 0.03 -13.68 3.08
C GLY A 104 -0.15 -13.87 4.58
N TYR A 105 0.89 -14.28 5.30
CA TYR A 105 0.78 -14.53 6.74
C TYR A 105 1.04 -13.30 7.61
N GLY A 106 1.19 -12.12 7.01
CA GLY A 106 1.21 -10.83 7.71
C GLY A 106 2.58 -10.16 7.74
N SER A 107 2.73 -9.18 8.62
CA SER A 107 3.95 -8.36 8.75
C SER A 107 5.24 -9.16 8.92
N ARG A 108 5.17 -10.32 9.60
CA ARG A 108 6.28 -11.26 9.78
C ARG A 108 6.96 -11.65 8.46
N GLN A 109 6.16 -11.77 7.39
CA GLN A 109 6.60 -12.29 6.10
C GLN A 109 7.62 -11.42 5.39
N ILE A 110 7.70 -10.14 5.76
CA ILE A 110 8.62 -9.21 5.13
C ILE A 110 9.79 -8.79 6.02
N VAL A 111 9.80 -9.20 7.30
CA VAL A 111 10.80 -8.85 8.32
C VAL A 111 11.70 -10.02 8.71
N GLY A 112 11.78 -11.05 7.87
CA GLY A 112 12.64 -12.22 8.07
C GLY A 112 12.09 -13.28 9.01
N LEU A 113 10.78 -13.34 9.23
CA LEU A 113 10.17 -14.28 10.18
C LEU A 113 9.21 -15.23 9.47
N ASN A 114 9.15 -16.48 9.94
CA ASN A 114 8.08 -17.41 9.62
C ASN A 114 6.76 -16.97 10.27
N ALA A 115 5.65 -17.59 9.86
CA ALA A 115 4.32 -17.29 10.41
C ALA A 115 4.23 -17.48 11.93
N ASP A 116 4.98 -18.43 12.50
CA ASP A 116 5.04 -18.69 13.95
C ASP A 116 5.97 -17.73 14.72
N GLY A 117 6.67 -16.84 14.02
CA GLY A 117 7.61 -15.88 14.62
C GLY A 117 9.04 -16.39 14.76
N THR A 118 9.36 -17.60 14.31
CA THR A 118 10.75 -18.08 14.22
C THR A 118 11.49 -17.44 13.05
N GLU A 119 12.82 -17.38 13.11
CA GLU A 119 13.63 -16.82 12.01
C GLU A 119 13.45 -17.62 10.71
N HIS A 120 13.24 -16.92 9.61
CA HIS A 120 13.15 -17.53 8.29
C HIS A 120 14.54 -17.60 7.64
N THR A 121 15.12 -18.80 7.58
CA THR A 121 16.46 -19.04 6.98
C THR A 121 16.40 -19.60 5.56
N GLY A 122 15.20 -19.82 5.01
CA GLY A 122 15.00 -20.40 3.69
C GLY A 122 15.05 -19.37 2.55
N LYS A 123 14.79 -19.84 1.33
CA LYS A 123 14.58 -18.95 0.16
C LYS A 123 13.32 -18.11 0.38
N TRP A 124 13.40 -16.82 0.10
CA TRP A 124 12.26 -15.92 0.17
C TRP A 124 11.14 -16.33 -0.79
N ASP A 125 9.91 -16.17 -0.33
CA ASP A 125 8.72 -16.30 -1.17
C ASP A 125 8.48 -15.03 -1.99
N ILE A 126 7.30 -14.97 -2.64
CA ILE A 126 6.90 -13.86 -3.52
C ILE A 126 6.92 -12.48 -2.85
N HIS A 127 6.90 -12.37 -1.52
CA HIS A 127 7.00 -11.09 -0.82
C HIS A 127 8.44 -10.56 -0.78
N GLY A 128 9.44 -11.38 -1.07
CA GLY A 128 10.83 -10.93 -1.27
C GLY A 128 11.53 -10.31 -0.04
N ASN A 129 10.94 -10.37 1.16
CA ASN A 129 11.47 -9.76 2.39
C ASN A 129 11.96 -8.32 2.21
N TYR A 130 11.23 -7.52 1.44
CA TYR A 130 11.69 -6.20 1.05
C TYR A 130 11.93 -5.24 2.23
N ALA A 131 11.32 -5.44 3.41
CA ALA A 131 11.64 -4.63 4.58
C ALA A 131 13.07 -4.90 5.10
N LEU A 132 13.57 -6.14 5.00
CA LEU A 132 14.97 -6.48 5.29
C LEU A 132 15.93 -5.81 4.29
N GLU A 133 15.59 -5.82 3.00
CA GLU A 133 16.41 -5.15 1.99
C GLU A 133 16.45 -3.63 2.21
N LEU A 134 15.31 -3.01 2.55
CA LEU A 134 15.23 -1.59 2.86
C LEU A 134 16.05 -1.21 4.10
N VAL A 135 16.02 -1.98 5.18
CA VAL A 135 16.85 -1.68 6.35
C VAL A 135 18.34 -1.85 6.03
N ARG A 136 18.72 -2.81 5.18
CA ARG A 136 20.10 -2.95 4.66
C ARG A 136 20.53 -1.78 3.79
N CYS A 137 19.60 -1.14 3.07
CA CYS A 137 19.84 0.14 2.39
C CYS A 137 20.01 1.33 3.36
N GLY A 138 19.88 1.10 4.67
CA GLY A 138 20.10 2.09 5.72
C GLY A 138 18.88 2.94 6.05
N PHE A 139 17.68 2.53 5.66
CA PHE A 139 16.42 3.16 6.07
C PHE A 139 16.00 2.68 7.46
N VAL A 140 15.34 3.55 8.23
CA VAL A 140 14.45 3.09 9.31
C VAL A 140 13.17 2.55 8.66
N VAL A 141 12.81 1.29 8.92
CA VAL A 141 11.64 0.67 8.26
C VAL A 141 10.57 0.38 9.30
N VAL A 142 9.33 0.79 9.05
CA VAL A 142 8.17 0.41 9.87
C VAL A 142 7.21 -0.45 9.07
N VAL A 143 6.82 -1.58 9.66
CA VAL A 143 5.95 -2.59 9.06
C VAL A 143 4.76 -2.83 9.98
N PRO A 144 3.60 -2.20 9.73
CA PRO A 144 2.40 -2.50 10.49
C PRO A 144 1.78 -3.84 10.07
N GLU A 145 1.16 -4.53 11.02
CA GLU A 145 0.29 -5.66 10.74
C GLU A 145 -1.05 -5.15 10.19
N ILE A 146 -1.32 -5.46 8.91
CA ILE A 146 -2.54 -5.00 8.24
C ILE A 146 -3.75 -5.76 8.80
N LEU A 147 -4.81 -5.02 9.15
CA LEU A 147 -6.05 -5.60 9.67
C LEU A 147 -6.55 -6.75 8.79
N GLY A 148 -6.84 -7.91 9.36
CA GLY A 148 -7.29 -9.10 8.64
C GLY A 148 -6.18 -10.06 8.21
N PHE A 149 -4.92 -9.78 8.59
CA PHE A 149 -3.77 -10.67 8.40
C PHE A 149 -3.01 -10.87 9.72
N GLY A 150 -2.04 -11.81 9.70
CA GLY A 150 -1.18 -12.10 10.86
C GLY A 150 -1.94 -12.21 12.18
N ASP A 151 -1.49 -11.45 13.17
CA ASP A 151 -2.08 -11.42 14.51
C ASP A 151 -3.45 -10.70 14.55
N ARG A 152 -3.84 -10.03 13.46
CA ARG A 152 -5.06 -9.22 13.34
C ARG A 152 -6.14 -9.87 12.47
N ARG A 153 -6.06 -11.20 12.30
CA ARG A 153 -7.19 -12.01 11.84
C ARG A 153 -8.25 -12.14 12.93
N LEU A 154 -9.49 -12.39 12.53
CA LEU A 154 -10.57 -12.80 13.42
C LEU A 154 -10.21 -14.14 14.08
N GLU A 155 -10.65 -14.33 15.33
CA GLU A 155 -10.34 -15.53 16.11
C GLU A 155 -10.74 -16.83 15.39
N VAL A 156 -11.84 -16.83 14.65
CA VAL A 156 -12.29 -17.98 13.85
C VAL A 156 -11.27 -18.35 12.75
N ASP A 157 -10.70 -17.36 12.07
CA ASP A 157 -9.71 -17.55 11.01
C ASP A 157 -8.33 -17.89 11.59
N GLN A 158 -8.03 -17.45 12.82
CA GLN A 158 -6.83 -17.87 13.54
C GLN A 158 -6.91 -19.36 13.94
N LYS A 159 -8.08 -19.83 14.39
CA LYS A 159 -8.31 -21.22 14.81
C LYS A 159 -8.31 -22.22 13.66
N ASP A 160 -8.66 -21.78 12.45
CA ASP A 160 -8.59 -22.60 11.23
C ASP A 160 -7.16 -23.10 10.94
N GLY A 161 -6.13 -22.41 11.44
CA GLY A 161 -4.73 -22.86 11.39
C GLY A 161 -4.11 -22.82 10.00
N GLN A 162 -4.86 -22.43 8.96
CA GLN A 162 -4.33 -22.26 7.60
C GLN A 162 -3.40 -21.05 7.53
N VAL A 163 -2.10 -21.30 7.35
CA VAL A 163 -1.11 -20.23 7.15
C VAL A 163 -1.43 -19.46 5.88
N GLY A 164 -1.45 -18.13 5.99
CA GLY A 164 -1.72 -17.23 4.86
C GLY A 164 -3.22 -17.05 4.54
N ASN A 165 -4.13 -17.63 5.33
CA ASN A 165 -5.53 -17.23 5.26
C ASN A 165 -5.72 -15.77 5.73
N SER A 166 -6.89 -15.20 5.46
CA SER A 166 -7.19 -13.81 5.81
C SER A 166 -8.64 -13.66 6.25
N SER A 167 -8.90 -12.62 7.04
CA SER A 167 -10.25 -12.24 7.45
C SER A 167 -10.88 -11.18 6.53
N CYS A 168 -10.25 -10.90 5.38
CA CYS A 168 -10.63 -9.80 4.48
C CYS A 168 -12.10 -9.84 4.10
N GLN A 169 -12.61 -11.01 3.69
CA GLN A 169 -14.00 -11.16 3.25
C GLN A 169 -14.99 -10.83 4.37
N THR A 170 -14.81 -11.44 5.54
CA THR A 170 -15.70 -11.27 6.69
C THR A 170 -15.65 -9.85 7.22
N LEU A 171 -14.44 -9.31 7.44
CA LEU A 171 -14.26 -7.95 7.93
C LEU A 171 -14.82 -6.90 6.96
N ALA A 172 -14.51 -6.99 5.67
CA ALA A 172 -15.04 -6.05 4.69
C ALA A 172 -16.58 -6.13 4.61
N SER A 173 -17.14 -7.34 4.61
CA SER A 173 -18.60 -7.52 4.57
C SER A 173 -19.30 -6.91 5.80
N HIS A 174 -18.70 -7.03 6.98
CA HIS A 174 -19.23 -6.41 8.20
C HIS A 174 -19.07 -4.88 8.19
N LEU A 175 -17.90 -4.38 7.80
CA LEU A 175 -17.63 -2.94 7.71
C LEU A 175 -18.55 -2.23 6.72
N LEU A 176 -18.96 -2.90 5.65
CA LEU A 176 -19.95 -2.38 4.69
C LEU A 176 -21.29 -2.02 5.36
N LEU A 177 -21.71 -2.72 6.42
CA LEU A 177 -22.93 -2.37 7.16
C LEU A 177 -22.83 -1.03 7.90
N TYR A 178 -21.61 -0.60 8.21
CA TYR A 178 -21.32 0.70 8.81
C TYR A 178 -20.96 1.76 7.75
N GLY A 179 -21.04 1.42 6.46
CA GLY A 179 -20.62 2.30 5.37
C GLY A 179 -19.10 2.51 5.30
N ILE A 180 -18.32 1.63 5.92
CA ILE A 180 -16.86 1.75 6.02
C ILE A 180 -16.21 0.73 5.10
N SER A 181 -15.20 1.17 4.35
CA SER A 181 -14.36 0.24 3.58
C SER A 181 -13.23 -0.30 4.46
N ILE A 182 -12.87 -1.57 4.27
CA ILE A 182 -11.68 -2.13 4.96
C ILE A 182 -10.39 -1.41 4.53
N ALA A 183 -10.33 -0.93 3.28
CA ALA A 183 -9.24 -0.08 2.80
C ALA A 183 -9.13 1.21 3.61
N GLY A 184 -10.26 1.85 3.95
CA GLY A 184 -10.29 3.06 4.76
C GLY A 184 -9.73 2.86 6.16
N VAL A 185 -10.11 1.76 6.83
CA VAL A 185 -9.52 1.39 8.13
C VAL A 185 -8.00 1.24 8.00
N ARG A 186 -7.53 0.47 7.02
CA ARG A 186 -6.10 0.18 6.84
C ARG A 186 -5.29 1.42 6.44
N VAL A 187 -5.83 2.31 5.61
CA VAL A 187 -5.21 3.59 5.25
C VAL A 187 -5.14 4.52 6.45
N HIS A 188 -6.20 4.59 7.27
CA HIS A 188 -6.17 5.37 8.50
C HIS A 188 -5.08 4.85 9.46
N GLU A 189 -4.99 3.54 9.65
CA GLU A 189 -3.94 2.95 10.49
C GLU A 189 -2.53 3.20 9.94
N ALA A 190 -2.34 3.16 8.62
CA ALA A 190 -1.08 3.53 7.99
C ALA A 190 -0.68 4.99 8.29
N ILE A 191 -1.64 5.92 8.26
CA ILE A 191 -1.43 7.33 8.67
C ILE A 191 -1.05 7.41 10.16
N ARG A 192 -1.71 6.65 11.04
CA ARG A 192 -1.35 6.60 12.47
C ARG A 192 0.05 6.03 12.71
N VAL A 193 0.47 5.05 11.89
CA VAL A 193 1.83 4.52 11.92
C VAL A 193 2.84 5.58 11.48
N LEU A 194 2.50 6.45 10.52
CA LEU A 194 3.34 7.61 10.18
C LEU A 194 3.44 8.60 11.36
N ASP A 195 2.37 8.83 12.11
CA ASP A 195 2.41 9.67 13.32
C ASP A 195 3.38 9.12 14.36
N TYR A 196 3.39 7.79 14.55
CA TYR A 196 4.40 7.13 15.38
C TYR A 196 5.80 7.28 14.78
N LEU A 197 5.96 7.03 13.47
CA LEU A 197 7.26 7.06 12.80
C LEU A 197 7.94 8.43 12.95
N VAL A 198 7.22 9.53 12.77
CA VAL A 198 7.79 10.89 12.90
C VAL A 198 8.14 11.27 14.34
N SER A 199 7.62 10.54 15.34
CA SER A 199 7.96 10.75 16.75
C SER A 199 9.29 10.12 17.17
N ARG A 200 9.86 9.24 16.33
CA ARG A 200 11.11 8.53 16.61
C ARG A 200 12.33 9.43 16.43
N GLU A 201 13.29 9.32 17.35
CA GLU A 201 14.51 10.12 17.31
C GLU A 201 15.45 9.74 16.16
N GLU A 202 15.36 8.50 15.68
CA GLU A 202 16.17 7.97 14.58
C GLU A 202 15.66 8.42 13.20
N VAL A 203 14.48 9.03 13.14
CA VAL A 203 13.79 9.33 11.88
C VAL A 203 13.98 10.79 11.50
N ASP A 204 14.36 11.00 10.23
CA ASP A 204 14.26 12.27 9.54
C ASP A 204 12.87 12.41 8.91
N ALA A 205 12.00 13.18 9.56
CA ALA A 205 10.62 13.36 9.12
C ALA A 205 10.49 14.06 7.74
N SER A 206 11.56 14.65 7.21
CA SER A 206 11.56 15.24 5.87
C SER A 206 11.83 14.24 4.74
N ARG A 207 12.24 13.00 5.08
CA ARG A 207 12.66 11.97 4.11
C ARG A 207 11.95 10.65 4.39
N ILE A 208 10.64 10.62 4.15
CA ILE A 208 9.80 9.44 4.35
C ILE A 208 9.33 8.92 2.99
N GLY A 209 9.53 7.62 2.74
CA GLY A 209 8.92 6.90 1.63
C GLY A 209 7.87 5.90 2.08
N CYS A 210 7.17 5.32 1.10
CA CYS A 210 6.40 4.10 1.31
C CYS A 210 6.73 3.05 0.23
N PHE A 211 6.64 1.79 0.63
CA PHE A 211 6.85 0.64 -0.26
C PHE A 211 5.70 -0.34 -0.01
N GLY A 212 4.95 -0.67 -1.06
CA GLY A 212 3.81 -1.58 -0.96
C GLY A 212 3.84 -2.67 -2.01
N PHE A 213 3.47 -3.89 -1.62
CA PHE A 213 3.32 -5.04 -2.52
C PHE A 213 1.86 -5.50 -2.58
N SER A 214 1.29 -5.69 -3.78
CA SER A 214 -0.07 -6.23 -3.96
C SER A 214 -1.12 -5.37 -3.22
N GLY A 215 -1.90 -5.95 -2.31
CA GLY A 215 -2.81 -5.19 -1.43
C GLY A 215 -2.10 -4.11 -0.59
N GLY A 216 -0.82 -4.29 -0.27
CA GLY A 216 0.01 -3.26 0.33
C GLY A 216 0.37 -2.11 -0.63
N GLY A 217 0.41 -2.38 -1.94
CA GLY A 217 0.53 -1.35 -2.99
C GLY A 217 -0.69 -0.43 -3.03
N LEU A 218 -1.90 -0.98 -2.83
CA LEU A 218 -3.12 -0.17 -2.64
C LEU A 218 -2.97 0.77 -1.46
N LEU A 219 -2.55 0.24 -0.31
CA LEU A 219 -2.38 1.05 0.90
C LEU A 219 -1.27 2.09 0.72
N ALA A 220 -0.15 1.75 0.09
CA ALA A 220 0.93 2.68 -0.21
C ALA A 220 0.44 3.83 -1.09
N ALA A 221 -0.27 3.54 -2.17
CA ALA A 221 -0.82 4.55 -3.08
C ALA A 221 -1.82 5.47 -2.38
N TYR A 222 -2.83 4.92 -1.70
CA TYR A 222 -3.88 5.74 -1.08
C TYR A 222 -3.37 6.51 0.14
N THR A 223 -2.50 5.92 0.95
CA THR A 223 -1.87 6.63 2.07
C THR A 223 -1.01 7.77 1.55
N ALA A 224 -0.19 7.54 0.53
CA ALA A 224 0.64 8.60 -0.04
C ALA A 224 -0.20 9.71 -0.66
N VAL A 225 -1.30 9.42 -1.36
CA VAL A 225 -2.22 10.45 -1.89
C VAL A 225 -2.79 11.35 -0.79
N LEU A 226 -3.11 10.77 0.37
CA LEU A 226 -3.79 11.45 1.46
C LEU A 226 -2.84 12.11 2.46
N ASP A 227 -1.62 11.61 2.60
CA ASP A 227 -0.61 12.10 3.53
C ASP A 227 0.65 12.58 2.80
N GLU A 228 0.88 13.89 2.88
CA GLU A 228 1.99 14.57 2.17
C GLU A 228 3.34 14.38 2.85
N ARG A 229 3.40 13.74 4.02
CA ARG A 229 4.68 13.37 4.65
C ARG A 229 5.43 12.34 3.81
N ILE A 230 4.73 11.49 3.06
CA ILE A 230 5.35 10.56 2.12
C ILE A 230 5.86 11.33 0.89
N GLN A 231 7.18 11.35 0.73
CA GLN A 231 7.89 12.03 -0.35
C GLN A 231 8.09 11.16 -1.59
N ALA A 232 8.17 9.83 -1.43
CA ALA A 232 8.38 8.88 -2.53
C ALA A 232 7.60 7.58 -2.31
N SER A 233 7.07 7.00 -3.38
CA SER A 233 6.25 5.76 -3.30
C SER A 233 6.75 4.69 -4.25
N VAL A 234 6.87 3.44 -3.76
CA VAL A 234 7.08 2.26 -4.59
C VAL A 234 5.84 1.38 -4.56
N LEU A 235 5.28 1.09 -5.74
CA LEU A 235 4.12 0.23 -5.93
C LEU A 235 4.53 -1.03 -6.68
N CYS A 236 4.65 -2.14 -5.96
CA CYS A 236 4.98 -3.45 -6.54
C CYS A 236 3.72 -4.29 -6.76
N ALA A 237 3.57 -4.83 -7.97
CA ALA A 237 2.49 -5.75 -8.36
C ALA A 237 1.09 -5.24 -7.95
N PHE A 238 0.77 -3.98 -8.30
CA PHE A 238 -0.50 -3.34 -7.97
C PHE A 238 -1.02 -2.43 -9.08
N THR A 239 -0.15 -1.59 -9.66
CA THR A 239 -0.57 -0.58 -10.65
C THR A 239 -1.22 -1.22 -11.87
N ASN A 240 -2.51 -0.96 -12.06
CA ASN A 240 -3.32 -1.53 -13.13
C ASN A 240 -4.58 -0.66 -13.32
N THR A 241 -5.57 -1.11 -14.10
CA THR A 241 -6.92 -0.52 -14.09
C THR A 241 -7.85 -1.36 -13.22
N PHE A 242 -8.90 -0.74 -12.65
CA PHE A 242 -9.94 -1.49 -11.95
C PHE A 242 -10.57 -2.53 -12.89
N LYS A 243 -10.85 -2.13 -14.14
CA LYS A 243 -11.44 -3.03 -15.13
C LYS A 243 -10.61 -4.27 -15.38
N ARG A 244 -9.29 -4.12 -15.56
CA ARG A 244 -8.44 -5.21 -16.05
C ARG A 244 -7.99 -6.17 -14.96
N SER A 245 -7.77 -5.68 -13.75
CA SER A 245 -7.34 -6.47 -12.60
C SER A 245 -8.50 -6.71 -11.62
N ILE A 246 -8.91 -5.70 -10.85
CA ILE A 246 -9.85 -5.86 -9.73
C ILE A 246 -11.21 -6.44 -10.16
N MET A 247 -11.70 -6.06 -11.34
CA MET A 247 -12.93 -6.60 -11.95
C MET A 247 -12.66 -7.74 -12.94
N GLY A 248 -11.41 -7.92 -13.37
CA GLY A 248 -11.02 -8.88 -14.41
C GLY A 248 -10.70 -10.28 -13.87
N VAL A 249 -10.49 -10.42 -12.56
CA VAL A 249 -10.29 -11.71 -11.88
C VAL A 249 -11.14 -11.80 -10.62
N ARG A 250 -11.22 -12.99 -10.01
CA ARG A 250 -11.80 -13.15 -8.67
C ARG A 250 -10.85 -12.54 -7.63
N HIS A 251 -10.96 -11.23 -7.43
CA HIS A 251 -10.09 -10.48 -6.53
C HIS A 251 -10.60 -10.51 -5.08
N CYS A 252 -9.72 -10.22 -4.12
CA CYS A 252 -10.13 -9.99 -2.73
C CYS A 252 -10.97 -8.71 -2.62
N ILE A 253 -12.04 -8.76 -1.81
CA ILE A 253 -12.99 -7.65 -1.62
C ILE A 253 -12.33 -6.37 -1.08
N ASP A 254 -11.17 -6.50 -0.43
CA ASP A 254 -10.42 -5.37 0.13
C ASP A 254 -9.83 -4.41 -0.91
N ASN A 255 -9.83 -4.79 -2.19
CA ASN A 255 -9.42 -3.94 -3.31
C ASN A 255 -10.59 -3.15 -3.94
N TYR A 256 -11.83 -3.37 -3.48
CA TYR A 256 -13.01 -2.70 -4.01
C TYR A 256 -13.31 -1.44 -3.21
N LEU A 257 -13.13 -0.29 -3.86
CA LEU A 257 -13.41 1.03 -3.30
C LEU A 257 -14.83 1.48 -3.68
N PRO A 258 -15.77 1.64 -2.72
CA PRO A 258 -17.18 1.91 -3.01
C PRO A 258 -17.40 3.15 -3.90
N GLY A 259 -17.96 2.94 -5.09
CA GLY A 259 -18.27 4.03 -6.02
C GLY A 259 -17.07 4.65 -6.74
N ALA A 260 -15.88 4.03 -6.69
CA ALA A 260 -14.65 4.55 -7.32
C ALA A 260 -14.85 4.97 -8.79
N LEU A 261 -15.45 4.10 -9.61
CA LEU A 261 -15.68 4.37 -11.04
C LEU A 261 -16.60 5.57 -11.31
N ASP A 262 -17.30 6.13 -10.31
CA ASP A 262 -18.01 7.41 -10.44
C ASP A 262 -17.08 8.62 -10.57
N PHE A 263 -15.85 8.51 -10.06
CA PHE A 263 -14.94 9.65 -9.95
C PHE A 263 -13.53 9.37 -10.43
N ALA A 264 -13.09 8.10 -10.49
CA ALA A 264 -11.77 7.74 -10.99
C ALA A 264 -11.69 6.28 -11.49
N GLU A 265 -10.83 6.05 -12.48
CA GLU A 265 -10.15 4.77 -12.67
C GLU A 265 -8.89 4.70 -11.77
N LEU A 266 -8.36 3.50 -11.52
CA LEU A 266 -7.21 3.29 -10.64
C LEU A 266 -5.96 4.11 -11.04
N PRO A 267 -5.53 4.19 -12.31
CA PRO A 267 -4.41 5.06 -12.68
C PRO A 267 -4.69 6.55 -12.46
N GLU A 268 -5.95 6.99 -12.50
CA GLU A 268 -6.32 8.37 -12.18
C GLU A 268 -6.11 8.67 -10.68
N LEU A 269 -6.46 7.71 -9.80
CA LEU A 269 -6.16 7.80 -8.37
C LEU A 269 -4.66 7.81 -8.08
N ILE A 270 -3.88 6.94 -8.73
CA ILE A 270 -2.42 6.91 -8.58
C ILE A 270 -1.79 8.22 -9.12
N GLY A 271 -2.35 8.80 -10.18
CA GLY A 271 -1.94 10.08 -10.76
C GLY A 271 -2.05 11.27 -9.79
N LEU A 272 -2.83 11.15 -8.71
CA LEU A 272 -2.86 12.14 -7.62
C LEU A 272 -1.51 12.26 -6.89
N LEU A 273 -0.58 11.33 -7.08
CA LEU A 273 0.78 11.41 -6.53
C LEU A 273 1.66 12.44 -7.24
N ALA A 274 1.44 12.71 -8.53
CA ALA A 274 2.23 13.69 -9.27
C ALA A 274 2.22 15.07 -8.56
N PRO A 275 3.35 15.79 -8.45
CA PRO A 275 4.65 15.49 -9.04
C PRO A 275 5.60 14.65 -8.15
N ARG A 276 5.13 14.07 -7.03
CA ARG A 276 6.01 13.33 -6.11
C ARG A 276 6.56 12.06 -6.76
N PRO A 277 7.82 11.67 -6.48
CA PRO A 277 8.44 10.46 -7.01
C PRO A 277 7.59 9.20 -6.81
N LEU A 278 7.40 8.45 -7.90
CA LEU A 278 6.68 7.19 -7.96
C LEU A 278 7.48 6.16 -8.75
N PHE A 279 7.64 4.97 -8.18
CA PHE A 279 8.22 3.82 -8.87
C PHE A 279 7.20 2.69 -8.96
N ILE A 280 7.06 2.10 -10.14
CA ILE A 280 6.17 0.97 -10.41
C ILE A 280 7.03 -0.23 -10.79
N ALA A 281 6.83 -1.36 -10.11
CA ALA A 281 7.46 -2.63 -10.47
C ALA A 281 6.40 -3.72 -10.63
N SER A 282 6.38 -4.40 -11.77
CA SER A 282 5.41 -5.47 -12.04
C SER A 282 6.01 -6.59 -12.90
N GLY A 283 5.71 -7.83 -12.52
CA GLY A 283 6.04 -9.02 -13.31
C GLY A 283 5.15 -9.14 -14.54
N ARG A 284 5.74 -9.51 -15.68
CA ARG A 284 5.03 -9.65 -16.97
C ARG A 284 4.03 -10.79 -17.01
N GLN A 285 4.19 -11.81 -16.16
CA GLN A 285 3.32 -12.97 -16.06
C GLN A 285 2.43 -12.96 -14.80
N ASP A 286 2.25 -11.80 -14.16
CA ASP A 286 1.35 -11.65 -13.03
C ASP A 286 -0.11 -11.97 -13.44
N PRO A 287 -0.74 -13.02 -12.89
CA PRO A 287 -2.11 -13.39 -13.24
C PRO A 287 -3.18 -12.53 -12.55
N ILE A 288 -2.81 -11.75 -11.52
CA ILE A 288 -3.71 -10.92 -10.71
C ILE A 288 -3.67 -9.47 -11.20
N PHE A 289 -2.50 -8.97 -11.57
CA PHE A 289 -2.27 -7.64 -12.15
C PHE A 289 -1.66 -7.74 -13.55
N PRO A 290 -2.44 -8.14 -14.58
CA PRO A 290 -1.91 -8.47 -15.89
C PRO A 290 -1.23 -7.29 -16.59
N VAL A 291 -0.13 -7.58 -17.28
CA VAL A 291 0.78 -6.59 -17.87
C VAL A 291 0.11 -5.60 -18.81
N ASP A 292 -0.91 -6.01 -19.57
CA ASP A 292 -1.63 -5.11 -20.49
C ASP A 292 -2.41 -4.01 -19.74
N GLY A 293 -2.89 -4.32 -18.54
CA GLY A 293 -3.48 -3.34 -17.62
C GLY A 293 -2.42 -2.45 -16.96
N VAL A 294 -1.23 -2.98 -16.68
CA VAL A 294 -0.09 -2.19 -16.17
C VAL A 294 0.37 -1.18 -17.21
N GLU A 295 0.55 -1.61 -18.47
CA GLU A 295 0.98 -0.76 -19.59
C GLU A 295 -0.05 0.35 -19.86
N THR A 296 -1.35 0.03 -19.76
CA THR A 296 -2.43 1.03 -19.86
C THR A 296 -2.34 2.07 -18.74
N ALA A 297 -2.12 1.63 -17.50
CA ALA A 297 -1.99 2.52 -16.35
C ALA A 297 -0.73 3.38 -16.41
N VAL A 298 0.42 2.80 -16.76
CA VAL A 298 1.70 3.50 -16.95
C VAL A 298 1.58 4.55 -18.03
N SER A 299 0.98 4.23 -19.19
CA SER A 299 0.77 5.20 -20.26
C SER A 299 -0.05 6.41 -19.82
N TYR A 300 -1.03 6.21 -18.92
CA TYR A 300 -1.78 7.31 -18.31
C TYR A 300 -0.87 8.15 -17.38
N LEU A 301 -0.14 7.49 -16.49
CA LEU A 301 0.73 8.14 -15.51
C LEU A 301 1.88 8.92 -16.16
N GLU A 302 2.49 8.41 -17.23
CA GLU A 302 3.53 9.11 -17.99
C GLU A 302 3.01 10.47 -18.51
N ARG A 303 1.78 10.51 -19.02
CA ARG A 303 1.15 11.76 -19.46
C ARG A 303 0.88 12.71 -18.29
N GLU A 304 0.34 12.20 -17.18
CA GLU A 304 0.08 13.03 -15.99
C GLU A 304 1.37 13.62 -15.40
N TYR A 305 2.44 12.84 -15.29
CA TYR A 305 3.73 13.32 -14.82
C TYR A 305 4.38 14.31 -15.80
N ALA A 306 4.22 14.11 -17.11
CA ALA A 306 4.68 15.08 -18.11
C ALA A 306 3.91 16.41 -18.00
N LEU A 307 2.59 16.38 -17.84
CA LEU A 307 1.76 17.57 -17.63
C LEU A 307 2.11 18.31 -16.33
N ALA A 308 2.51 17.58 -15.30
CA ALA A 308 3.00 18.15 -14.04
C ALA A 308 4.45 18.67 -14.11
N GLY A 309 5.12 18.59 -15.27
CA GLY A 309 6.53 18.99 -15.41
C GLY A 309 7.52 18.08 -14.66
N ALA A 310 7.10 16.85 -14.34
CA ALA A 310 7.79 15.94 -13.43
C ALA A 310 8.05 14.56 -14.08
N ALA A 311 8.20 14.49 -15.41
CA ALA A 311 8.39 13.21 -16.12
C ALA A 311 9.52 12.34 -15.53
N GLY A 312 10.62 12.94 -15.05
CA GLY A 312 11.73 12.23 -14.42
C GLY A 312 11.44 11.68 -13.01
N GLN A 313 10.27 11.95 -12.44
CA GLN A 313 9.83 11.46 -11.13
C GLN A 313 9.06 10.13 -11.23
N LEU A 314 8.79 9.61 -12.44
CA LEU A 314 8.15 8.33 -12.66
C LEU A 314 9.18 7.28 -13.10
N GLY A 315 9.41 6.25 -12.27
CA GLY A 315 10.19 5.07 -12.62
C GLY A 315 9.29 3.86 -12.89
N VAL A 316 9.66 3.03 -13.86
CA VAL A 316 8.90 1.82 -14.24
C VAL A 316 9.84 0.65 -14.49
N HIS A 317 9.56 -0.49 -13.86
CA HIS A 317 10.28 -1.74 -14.00
C HIS A 317 9.32 -2.89 -14.33
N LEU A 318 9.27 -3.29 -15.60
CA LEU A 318 8.55 -4.49 -16.04
C LEU A 318 9.53 -5.64 -16.26
N TYR A 319 9.51 -6.63 -15.37
CA TYR A 319 10.45 -7.77 -15.37
C TYR A 319 9.78 -9.07 -15.80
N ASP A 320 10.61 -10.04 -16.19
CA ASP A 320 10.17 -11.43 -16.43
C ASP A 320 9.95 -12.11 -15.07
N GLY A 321 8.69 -12.27 -14.67
CA GLY A 321 8.31 -12.68 -13.33
C GLY A 321 6.79 -12.67 -13.12
N ILE A 322 6.36 -13.21 -11.98
CA ILE A 322 4.94 -13.40 -11.65
C ILE A 322 4.44 -12.32 -10.66
N HIS A 323 3.41 -12.64 -9.88
CA HIS A 323 2.94 -11.83 -8.76
C HIS A 323 3.91 -11.93 -7.57
N GLU A 324 5.01 -11.20 -7.64
CA GLU A 324 6.09 -11.20 -6.65
C GLU A 324 6.77 -9.83 -6.54
N VAL A 325 7.66 -9.65 -5.56
CA VAL A 325 8.48 -8.46 -5.42
C VAL A 325 9.82 -8.67 -6.11
N ASP A 326 10.09 -7.88 -7.16
CA ASP A 326 11.44 -7.61 -7.64
C ASP A 326 11.82 -6.16 -7.31
N GLY A 327 12.68 -6.01 -6.29
CA GLY A 327 13.16 -4.71 -5.83
C GLY A 327 14.50 -4.29 -6.43
N SER A 328 15.05 -5.04 -7.39
CA SER A 328 16.42 -4.82 -7.91
C SER A 328 16.66 -3.40 -8.44
N GLN A 329 15.62 -2.77 -9.01
CA GLN A 329 15.67 -1.37 -9.43
C GLN A 329 14.98 -0.42 -8.43
N ALA A 330 13.98 -0.91 -7.69
CA ALA A 330 13.21 -0.07 -6.78
C ALA A 330 14.00 0.35 -5.52
N TYR A 331 14.82 -0.55 -4.95
CA TYR A 331 15.65 -0.23 -3.79
C TYR A 331 16.69 0.86 -4.07
N PRO A 332 17.56 0.74 -5.11
CA PRO A 332 18.52 1.81 -5.41
C PRO A 332 17.83 3.11 -5.83
N TRP A 333 16.71 3.05 -6.56
CA TRP A 333 15.92 4.25 -6.89
C TRP A 333 15.42 4.96 -5.63
N LEU A 334 14.89 4.22 -4.65
CA LEU A 334 14.38 4.81 -3.42
C LEU A 334 15.51 5.41 -2.57
N VAL A 335 16.69 4.79 -2.58
CA VAL A 335 17.92 5.35 -1.97
C VAL A 335 18.27 6.69 -2.61
N GLU A 336 18.36 6.74 -3.94
CA GLU A 336 18.69 7.97 -4.68
C GLU A 336 17.71 9.10 -4.34
N VAL A 337 16.40 8.81 -4.36
CA VAL A 337 15.35 9.82 -4.14
C VAL A 337 15.32 10.32 -2.69
N LEU A 338 15.49 9.46 -1.69
CA LEU A 338 15.31 9.83 -0.28
C LEU A 338 16.62 10.09 0.47
N LYS A 339 17.77 9.71 -0.06
CA LYS A 339 19.07 9.90 0.62
C LYS A 339 20.01 10.84 -0.12
N GLY A 340 19.77 11.12 -1.41
CA GLY A 340 20.71 11.85 -2.27
C GLY A 340 21.99 11.07 -2.54
#